data_AF-A0A8C8D7V2-F1
#
_entry.id   AF-A0A8C8D7V2-F1
#
_cell.length_a   1.000
_cell.length_b   1.000
_cell.length_c   1.000
_cell.angle_alpha   90.00
_cell.angle_beta   90.00
_cell.angle_gamma   90.00
#
_symmetry.space_group_name_H-M   'P 1'
#
loop_
_entity.id
_entity.type
_entity.pdbx_description
1 polymer ?
#
loop_
_entity_poly.entity_id
_entity_poly.type
_entity_poly.pdbx_seq_one_letter_code
_entity_poly.pdbx_strand_id
1 'polypeptide(L)'
;MSEQLKFIVEHLNKDPFKKNFNLITFDSLEPMQLLQILNDVLAEIDPKQTIDIREEMPDQTAKRMFTLLGMLKYKPPGNMSEPSSFRQGLVTGSKPVIHPILHWLLQRVTELKKRAYLARFLVKLEVPAEFLQDDVITDTYHQYEELVEGFKTYHKECEQLKSSGFSTAEIRKDIGAMEEEKDQLIKRVERLKKRVESVSNHQRMLELARQLRVEKEREESLAQQKQEQKNQLFQAEQRLQRSQQQLKDLRQAAADAKPESLMKRLEEEIKFNSYMVSDKLPKELESKRRMVQYLQKVVSEPAMGQAELEELEDKIRENNIEINLLIEKRMMRNDPIDDKLSLFRQQASIITRKKEAKAEELQEAREELAALDRELNQKNSQARDQDGDEVIRGDEFKRFVGKLRSKGTVFKKKRQEITELRAEYGVLQRTEEILKQRHEVGQQQLVKKLNSTIVEKKSALAPIIKELRPLRQQCQDLTQEYEEKKAQYDSCAAGLESNRSKLEQEVRALREEMAQEENRYHYINCMKEIIEMQMQRAAEEMKAYVSPDPQERRKTIREQYMKNIAEQESLGKKLREQQKTVRESHGPNMKQVKMWRDLEQLMECKRQCFLRAQSQASIGQVIQEGGEDRLVL
;
A
#
# COMPACT_ATOMS: atom_id res chain seq x y z
N MET A 1 25.00 -17.42 42.54
CA MET A 1 25.18 -15.95 42.57
C MET A 1 23.99 -15.32 41.84
N SER A 2 23.16 -14.61 42.59
CA SER A 2 21.82 -14.17 42.16
C SER A 2 21.89 -13.07 41.09
N GLU A 3 21.07 -13.14 40.05
CA GLU A 3 20.85 -12.07 39.07
C GLU A 3 20.57 -10.71 39.73
N GLN A 4 20.00 -10.73 40.94
CA GLN A 4 19.77 -9.55 41.76
C GLN A 4 21.04 -8.75 42.07
N LEU A 5 22.17 -9.43 42.35
CA LEU A 5 23.45 -8.77 42.64
C LEU A 5 24.04 -8.10 41.39
N LYS A 6 23.94 -8.77 40.22
CA LYS A 6 24.36 -8.18 38.95
C LYS A 6 23.55 -6.91 38.63
N PHE A 7 22.23 -6.98 38.83
CA PHE A 7 21.33 -5.85 38.62
C PHE A 7 21.65 -4.65 39.51
N ILE A 8 21.90 -4.89 40.82
CA ILE A 8 22.24 -3.83 41.78
C ILE A 8 23.54 -3.14 41.38
N VAL A 9 24.60 -3.90 41.09
CA VAL A 9 25.91 -3.33 40.71
C VAL A 9 25.81 -2.52 39.41
N GLU A 10 25.09 -3.03 38.41
CA GLU A 10 24.90 -2.31 37.14
C GLU A 10 24.18 -0.95 37.33
N HIS A 11 23.14 -0.90 38.17
CA HIS A 11 22.37 0.32 38.39
C HIS A 11 23.07 1.31 39.33
N LEU A 12 23.87 0.83 40.30
CA LEU A 12 24.71 1.70 41.14
C LEU A 12 25.88 2.34 40.37
N ASN A 13 26.28 1.76 39.23
CA ASN A 13 27.33 2.32 38.37
C ASN A 13 26.79 3.33 37.34
N LYS A 14 25.48 3.33 37.07
CA LYS A 14 24.82 4.30 36.18
C LYS A 14 24.57 5.64 36.89
N ASP A 15 24.24 6.67 36.12
CA ASP A 15 23.67 7.92 36.66
C ASP A 15 22.40 7.60 37.45
N PRO A 16 22.18 8.17 38.65
CA PRO A 16 22.90 9.26 39.31
C PRO A 16 24.02 8.86 40.30
N PHE A 17 24.26 7.57 40.54
CA PHE A 17 25.07 7.10 41.69
C PHE A 17 26.59 6.98 41.41
N LYS A 18 27.00 6.59 40.18
CA LYS A 18 28.41 6.50 39.71
C LYS A 18 29.42 5.87 40.68
N LYS A 19 29.04 4.80 41.40
CA LYS A 19 29.90 4.22 42.45
C LYS A 19 30.98 3.22 41.96
N ASN A 20 31.03 2.90 40.67
CA ASN A 20 32.04 2.05 40.01
C ASN A 20 32.40 0.74 40.75
N PHE A 21 31.40 0.02 41.27
CA PHE A 21 31.60 -1.26 41.95
C PHE A 21 31.74 -2.43 40.95
N ASN A 22 32.57 -3.40 41.32
CA ASN A 22 32.59 -4.75 40.74
C ASN A 22 31.80 -5.72 41.63
N LEU A 23 31.35 -6.87 41.09
CA LEU A 23 30.60 -7.88 41.85
C LEU A 23 31.31 -8.35 43.13
N ILE A 24 32.64 -8.49 43.08
CA ILE A 24 33.47 -8.92 44.21
C ILE A 24 33.63 -7.80 45.23
N THR A 25 33.83 -6.56 44.77
CA THR A 25 33.98 -5.40 45.66
C THR A 25 32.67 -5.03 46.35
N PHE A 26 31.52 -5.27 45.69
CA PHE A 26 30.20 -5.04 46.28
C PHE A 26 29.82 -6.12 47.30
N ASP A 27 30.12 -7.41 47.03
CA ASP A 27 29.84 -8.48 48.00
C ASP A 27 30.83 -8.49 49.18
N SER A 28 32.00 -7.87 49.07
CA SER A 28 32.94 -7.73 50.19
C SER A 28 32.66 -6.53 51.10
N LEU A 29 31.62 -5.74 50.83
CA LEU A 29 31.28 -4.57 51.64
C LEU A 29 30.88 -4.94 53.07
N GLU A 30 31.39 -4.16 54.02
CA GLU A 30 31.02 -4.28 55.42
C GLU A 30 29.57 -3.82 55.66
N PRO A 31 28.87 -4.35 56.68
CA PRO A 31 27.47 -4.01 56.96
C PRO A 31 27.19 -2.50 57.06
N MET A 32 28.13 -1.72 57.62
CA MET A 32 28.01 -0.27 57.74
C MET A 32 28.13 0.45 56.38
N GLN A 33 29.00 -0.03 55.50
CA GLN A 33 29.17 0.50 54.15
C GLN A 33 27.94 0.18 53.28
N LEU A 34 27.38 -1.03 53.44
CA LEU A 34 26.17 -1.46 52.74
C LEU A 34 24.94 -0.64 53.17
N LEU A 35 24.84 -0.31 54.47
CA LEU A 35 23.83 0.62 54.97
C LEU A 35 24.01 2.03 54.40
N GLN A 36 25.25 2.52 54.28
CA GLN A 36 25.52 3.83 53.69
C GLN A 36 25.07 3.87 52.22
N ILE A 37 25.32 2.83 51.45
CA ILE A 37 24.84 2.73 50.06
C ILE A 37 23.32 2.73 50.01
N LEU A 38 22.65 2.01 50.91
CA LEU A 38 21.19 2.04 51.01
C LEU A 38 20.68 3.45 51.33
N ASN A 39 21.34 4.18 52.23
CA ASN A 39 20.99 5.55 52.55
C ASN A 39 21.25 6.51 51.39
N ASP A 40 22.35 6.37 50.66
CA ASP A 40 22.64 7.15 49.45
C ASP A 40 21.53 6.94 48.38
N VAL A 41 21.06 5.70 48.21
CA VAL A 41 19.94 5.38 47.32
C VAL A 41 18.62 5.97 47.81
N LEU A 42 18.36 5.94 49.12
CA LEU A 42 17.17 6.58 49.71
C LEU A 42 17.25 8.11 49.66
N ALA A 43 18.43 8.70 49.79
CA ALA A 43 18.66 10.14 49.71
C ALA A 43 18.43 10.68 48.29
N GLU A 44 18.74 9.88 47.27
CA GLU A 44 18.39 10.21 45.89
C GLU A 44 16.87 10.18 45.67
N ILE A 45 16.13 9.33 46.39
CA ILE A 45 14.66 9.24 46.31
C ILE A 45 13.98 10.37 47.11
N ASP A 46 14.45 10.64 48.33
CA ASP A 46 14.00 11.73 49.20
C ASP A 46 15.21 12.51 49.75
N PRO A 47 15.45 13.75 49.27
CA PRO A 47 16.58 14.57 49.70
C PRO A 47 16.65 14.85 51.22
N LYS A 48 15.54 14.68 51.96
CA LYS A 48 15.52 14.83 53.43
C LYS A 48 16.33 13.76 54.18
N GLN A 49 16.73 12.70 53.49
CA GLN A 49 17.46 11.55 54.06
C GLN A 49 18.97 11.65 53.89
N THR A 50 19.48 12.81 53.44
CA THR A 50 20.91 13.12 53.28
C THR A 50 21.59 13.28 54.65
N ILE A 51 21.74 12.17 55.37
CA ILE A 51 22.40 12.11 56.69
C ILE A 51 23.51 11.06 56.61
N ASP A 52 24.69 11.35 57.13
CA ASP A 52 25.74 10.33 57.29
C ASP A 52 25.32 9.38 58.43
N ILE A 53 25.30 8.08 58.15
CA ILE A 53 24.88 7.06 59.13
C ILE A 53 25.79 7.04 60.36
N ARG A 54 27.01 7.60 60.28
CA ARG A 54 27.93 7.74 61.41
C ARG A 54 27.49 8.76 62.45
N GLU A 55 26.58 9.67 62.10
CA GLU A 55 26.09 10.73 62.99
C GLU A 55 24.82 10.32 63.77
N GLU A 56 24.17 9.21 63.41
CA GLU A 56 22.94 8.71 64.03
C GLU A 56 23.18 7.38 64.79
N MET A 57 22.43 7.18 65.88
CA MET A 57 22.41 5.88 66.57
C MET A 57 21.80 4.81 65.64
N PRO A 58 22.37 3.58 65.54
CA PRO A 58 21.90 2.54 64.62
C PRO A 58 20.39 2.25 64.70
N ASP A 59 19.81 2.32 65.90
CA ASP A 59 18.37 2.11 66.13
C ASP A 59 17.51 3.27 65.58
N GLN A 60 18.01 4.50 65.63
CA GLN A 60 17.34 5.68 65.09
C GLN A 60 17.38 5.68 63.56
N THR A 61 18.54 5.35 62.97
CA THR A 61 18.72 5.17 61.52
C THR A 61 17.78 4.08 60.99
N ALA A 62 17.73 2.93 61.64
CA ALA A 62 16.84 1.84 61.26
C ALA A 62 15.36 2.23 61.37
N LYS A 63 14.96 2.96 62.42
CA LYS A 63 13.58 3.47 62.57
C LYS A 63 13.22 4.46 61.46
N ARG A 64 14.12 5.39 61.11
CA ARG A 64 13.93 6.36 60.02
C ARG A 64 13.78 5.67 58.67
N MET A 65 14.71 4.79 58.31
CA MET A 65 14.66 4.00 57.08
C MET A 65 13.42 3.11 57.02
N PHE A 66 13.02 2.50 58.14
CA PHE A 66 11.81 1.69 58.21
C PHE A 66 10.53 2.51 57.96
N THR A 67 10.41 3.69 58.58
CA THR A 67 9.28 4.61 58.35
C THR A 67 9.21 5.05 56.89
N LEU A 68 10.35 5.37 56.27
CA LEU A 68 10.43 5.76 54.86
C LEU A 68 10.04 4.61 53.92
N LEU A 69 10.58 3.41 54.14
CA LEU A 69 10.19 2.20 53.39
C LEU A 69 8.69 1.91 53.55
N GLY A 70 8.12 2.18 54.73
CA GLY A 70 6.68 2.11 54.98
C GLY A 70 5.87 3.13 54.16
N MET A 71 6.34 4.39 54.05
CA MET A 71 5.72 5.42 53.21
C MET A 71 5.81 5.05 51.71
N LEU A 72 6.94 4.49 51.29
CA LEU A 72 7.14 3.96 49.95
C LEU A 72 6.34 2.67 49.68
N LYS A 73 5.69 2.09 50.70
CA LYS A 73 4.92 0.83 50.67
C LYS A 73 5.76 -0.37 50.24
N TYR A 74 7.02 -0.43 50.66
CA TYR A 74 7.84 -1.61 50.48
C TYR A 74 7.26 -2.79 51.29
N LYS A 75 7.18 -3.97 50.66
CA LYS A 75 6.83 -5.23 51.32
C LYS A 75 8.04 -6.16 51.24
N PRO A 76 8.62 -6.58 52.38
CA PRO A 76 9.76 -7.48 52.37
C PRO A 76 9.37 -8.85 51.77
N PRO A 77 10.21 -9.44 50.88
CA PRO A 77 9.93 -10.73 50.28
C PRO A 77 10.16 -11.89 51.27
N GLY A 78 9.13 -12.71 51.50
CA GLY A 78 9.17 -13.92 52.33
C GLY A 78 8.45 -13.79 53.68
N ASN A 79 8.06 -14.94 54.26
CA ASN A 79 7.43 -15.07 55.60
C ASN A 79 8.39 -14.65 56.74
N MET A 80 8.94 -13.43 56.73
CA MET A 80 9.47 -12.80 57.95
C MET A 80 8.27 -12.33 58.77
N SER A 81 7.63 -13.29 59.45
CA SER A 81 6.42 -13.08 60.26
C SER A 81 6.64 -12.22 61.51
N GLU A 82 7.83 -11.64 61.70
CA GLU A 82 8.11 -10.75 62.82
C GLU A 82 8.75 -9.43 62.36
N PRO A 83 8.05 -8.29 62.51
CA PRO A 83 8.61 -6.94 62.33
C PRO A 83 9.91 -6.72 63.12
N SER A 84 10.11 -7.44 64.22
CA SER A 84 11.29 -7.42 65.07
C SER A 84 12.54 -7.94 64.36
N SER A 85 12.43 -9.05 63.62
CA SER A 85 13.55 -9.66 62.89
C SER A 85 14.01 -8.80 61.71
N PHE A 86 13.08 -8.14 61.01
CA PHE A 86 13.38 -7.20 59.94
C PHE A 86 14.06 -5.93 60.48
N ARG A 87 13.59 -5.40 61.62
CA ARG A 87 14.23 -4.26 62.31
C ARG A 87 15.65 -4.61 62.75
N GLN A 88 15.85 -5.79 63.35
CA GLN A 88 17.18 -6.26 63.74
C GLN A 88 18.11 -6.43 62.52
N GLY A 89 17.59 -6.93 61.40
CA GLY A 89 18.33 -7.05 60.14
C GLY A 89 18.75 -5.72 59.51
N LEU A 90 17.96 -4.65 59.74
CA LEU A 90 18.26 -3.29 59.30
C LEU A 90 19.25 -2.57 60.23
N VAL A 91 19.18 -2.82 61.55
CA VAL A 91 20.16 -2.31 62.53
C VAL A 91 21.54 -2.95 62.32
N THR A 92 21.58 -4.25 62.04
CA THR A 92 22.83 -5.01 61.87
C THR A 92 23.45 -4.91 60.47
N GLY A 93 22.74 -4.31 59.50
CA GLY A 93 23.22 -4.19 58.12
C GLY A 93 23.28 -5.53 57.36
N SER A 94 22.35 -6.44 57.64
CA SER A 94 22.41 -7.80 57.09
C SER A 94 22.15 -7.84 55.57
N LYS A 95 23.06 -8.48 54.83
CA LYS A 95 22.95 -8.72 53.38
C LYS A 95 21.60 -9.30 52.91
N PRO A 96 21.00 -10.32 53.57
CA PRO A 96 19.72 -10.88 53.11
C PRO A 96 18.55 -9.91 53.23
N VAL A 97 18.66 -8.84 54.03
CA VAL A 97 17.63 -7.79 54.15
C VAL A 97 17.91 -6.62 53.20
N ILE A 98 19.16 -6.18 53.07
CA ILE A 98 19.49 -4.99 52.27
C ILE A 98 19.47 -5.27 50.76
N HIS A 99 19.98 -6.43 50.29
CA HIS A 99 20.02 -6.71 48.85
C HIS A 99 18.62 -6.69 48.20
N PRO A 100 17.56 -7.31 48.80
CA PRO A 100 16.21 -7.19 48.25
C PRO A 100 15.65 -5.77 48.28
N ILE A 101 16.01 -4.95 49.27
CA ILE A 101 15.59 -3.54 49.35
C ILE A 101 16.25 -2.75 48.21
N LEU A 102 17.58 -2.86 48.05
CA LEU A 102 18.31 -2.19 46.97
C LEU A 102 17.80 -2.59 45.59
N HIS A 103 17.56 -3.89 45.37
CA HIS A 103 17.01 -4.39 44.12
C HIS A 103 15.65 -3.74 43.81
N TRP A 104 14.76 -3.64 44.80
CA TRP A 104 13.43 -3.04 44.63
C TRP A 104 13.48 -1.53 44.41
N LEU A 105 14.32 -0.81 45.16
CA LEU A 105 14.49 0.64 45.02
C LEU A 105 15.05 1.01 43.64
N LEU A 106 16.09 0.30 43.19
CA LEU A 106 16.77 0.57 41.93
C LEU A 106 15.91 0.22 40.70
N GLN A 107 14.97 -0.72 40.83
CA GLN A 107 14.05 -1.06 39.73
C GLN A 107 13.06 0.07 39.42
N ARG A 108 12.73 0.93 40.39
CA ARG A 108 11.62 1.90 40.29
C ARG A 108 11.98 3.30 40.78
N VAL A 109 13.22 3.73 40.61
CA VAL A 109 13.71 5.01 41.14
C VAL A 109 12.83 6.20 40.75
N THR A 110 12.39 6.27 39.48
CA THR A 110 11.55 7.38 38.99
C THR A 110 10.15 7.40 39.59
N GLU A 111 9.51 6.24 39.73
CA GLU A 111 8.19 6.09 40.38
C GLU A 111 8.29 6.39 41.87
N LEU A 112 9.36 5.91 42.52
CA LEU A 112 9.59 6.10 43.95
C LEU A 112 9.92 7.56 44.29
N LYS A 113 10.66 8.28 43.44
CA LYS A 113 10.84 9.73 43.54
C LYS A 113 9.51 10.48 43.49
N LYS A 114 8.64 10.13 42.52
CA LYS A 114 7.28 10.70 42.43
C LYS A 114 6.47 10.37 43.69
N ARG A 115 6.56 9.14 44.20
CA ARG A 115 5.85 8.70 45.41
C ARG A 115 6.34 9.41 46.67
N ALA A 116 7.64 9.58 46.83
CA ALA A 116 8.23 10.33 47.95
C ALA A 116 7.79 11.80 47.91
N TYR A 117 7.81 12.41 46.72
CA TYR A 117 7.29 13.76 46.51
C TYR A 117 5.80 13.87 46.89
N LEU A 118 4.95 12.95 46.41
CA LEU A 118 3.53 12.94 46.72
C LEU A 118 3.25 12.64 48.20
N ALA A 119 4.03 11.77 48.84
CA ALA A 119 3.85 11.43 50.26
C ALA A 119 3.99 12.67 51.17
N ARG A 120 4.83 13.63 50.80
CA ARG A 120 4.96 14.91 51.53
C ARG A 120 3.64 15.70 51.60
N PHE A 121 2.80 15.59 50.58
CA PHE A 121 1.57 16.40 50.45
C PHE A 121 0.29 15.58 50.68
N LEU A 122 0.34 14.25 50.53
CA LEU A 122 -0.83 13.37 50.63
C LEU A 122 -0.94 12.61 51.95
N VAL A 123 0.11 12.56 52.77
CA VAL A 123 0.02 12.00 54.12
C VAL A 123 -0.73 13.01 55.00
N LYS A 124 -1.94 12.65 55.41
CA LYS A 124 -2.79 13.50 56.25
C LYS A 124 -2.12 13.72 57.62
N LEU A 125 -2.25 14.94 58.15
CA LEU A 125 -1.95 15.20 59.54
C LEU A 125 -3.00 14.51 60.41
N GLU A 126 -2.57 13.61 61.29
CA GLU A 126 -3.46 12.99 62.28
C GLU A 126 -3.77 14.01 63.37
N VAL A 127 -4.93 14.66 63.26
CA VAL A 127 -5.46 15.54 64.31
C VAL A 127 -6.24 14.68 65.31
N PRO A 128 -5.86 14.65 66.60
CA PRO A 128 -6.59 13.88 67.60
C PRO A 128 -8.06 14.30 67.70
N ALA A 129 -8.94 13.33 67.93
CA ALA A 129 -10.40 13.54 67.96
C ALA A 129 -10.87 14.55 69.02
N GLU A 130 -10.05 14.82 70.03
CA GLU A 130 -10.29 15.83 71.07
C GLU A 130 -10.24 17.26 70.53
N PHE A 131 -9.38 17.53 69.55
CA PHE A 131 -9.24 18.85 68.92
C PHE A 131 -10.22 19.06 67.75
N LEU A 132 -10.80 17.98 67.22
CA LEU A 132 -11.86 18.03 66.19
C LEU A 132 -13.26 18.35 66.78
N GLN A 133 -13.34 18.65 68.09
CA GLN A 133 -14.57 19.16 68.72
C GLN A 133 -14.73 20.68 68.57
N ASP A 134 -13.64 21.39 68.26
CA ASP A 134 -13.68 22.82 67.97
C ASP A 134 -14.10 23.04 66.51
N ASP A 135 -15.20 23.76 66.30
CA ASP A 135 -15.77 24.05 64.98
C ASP A 135 -14.74 24.74 64.05
N VAL A 136 -13.88 25.60 64.58
CA VAL A 136 -12.87 26.32 63.78
C VAL A 136 -11.79 25.37 63.25
N ILE A 137 -11.38 24.40 64.07
CA ILE A 137 -10.38 23.40 63.71
C ILE A 137 -10.95 22.43 62.67
N THR A 138 -12.22 22.05 62.83
CA THR A 138 -12.93 21.18 61.89
C THR A 138 -13.11 21.83 60.52
N ASP A 139 -13.54 23.09 60.48
CA ASP A 139 -13.67 23.85 59.22
C ASP A 139 -12.32 24.02 58.51
N THR A 140 -11.25 24.31 59.28
CA THR A 140 -9.89 24.43 58.72
C THR A 140 -9.38 23.09 58.19
N TYR A 141 -9.69 21.98 58.88
CA TYR A 141 -9.31 20.64 58.45
C TYR A 141 -10.08 20.22 57.18
N HIS A 142 -11.35 20.59 57.05
CA HIS A 142 -12.12 20.39 55.82
C HIS A 142 -11.53 21.17 54.63
N GLN A 143 -11.18 22.45 54.82
CA GLN A 143 -10.49 23.23 53.77
C GLN A 143 -9.15 22.61 53.37
N TYR A 144 -8.39 22.07 54.34
CA TYR A 144 -7.17 21.32 54.07
C TYR A 144 -7.44 20.06 53.23
N GLU A 145 -8.48 19.28 53.54
CA GLU A 145 -8.84 18.10 52.76
C GLU A 145 -9.27 18.44 51.32
N GLU A 146 -10.03 19.52 51.14
CA GLU A 146 -10.41 20.02 49.81
C GLU A 146 -9.19 20.43 48.98
N LEU A 147 -8.24 21.14 49.58
CA LEU A 147 -6.99 21.52 48.92
C LEU A 147 -6.12 20.32 48.54
N VAL A 148 -6.10 19.27 49.38
CA VAL A 148 -5.40 18.01 49.10
C VAL A 148 -6.04 17.27 47.93
N GLU A 149 -7.37 17.23 47.84
CA GLU A 149 -8.07 16.65 46.68
C GLU A 149 -7.85 17.47 45.40
N GLY A 150 -7.89 18.81 45.48
CA GLY A 150 -7.55 19.70 44.37
C GLY A 150 -6.11 19.49 43.89
N PHE A 151 -5.14 19.30 44.79
CA PHE A 151 -3.77 18.98 44.42
C PHE A 151 -3.66 17.66 43.63
N LYS A 152 -4.43 16.62 44.00
CA LYS A 152 -4.43 15.34 43.27
C LYS A 152 -4.93 15.48 41.84
N THR A 153 -5.99 16.27 41.61
CA THR A 153 -6.56 16.47 40.28
C THR A 153 -5.58 17.23 39.38
N TYR A 154 -5.06 18.37 39.84
CA TYR A 154 -4.09 19.16 39.07
C TYR A 154 -2.79 18.41 38.79
N HIS A 155 -2.27 17.65 39.76
CA HIS A 155 -1.08 16.84 39.54
C HIS A 155 -1.31 15.75 38.48
N LYS A 156 -2.49 15.12 38.48
CA LYS A 156 -2.86 14.10 37.49
C LYS A 156 -2.96 14.69 36.07
N GLU A 157 -3.58 15.86 35.93
CA GLU A 157 -3.65 16.58 34.65
C GLU A 157 -2.26 16.99 34.14
N CYS A 158 -1.40 17.52 35.02
CA CYS A 158 -0.03 17.90 34.67
C CYS A 158 0.80 16.69 34.21
N GLU A 159 0.68 15.54 34.87
CA GLU A 159 1.35 14.30 34.46
C GLU A 159 0.82 13.79 33.11
N GLN A 160 -0.50 13.89 32.87
CA GLN A 160 -1.09 13.51 31.59
C GLN A 160 -0.54 14.38 30.45
N LEU A 161 -0.43 15.70 30.65
CA LEU A 161 0.16 16.63 29.69
C LEU A 161 1.66 16.39 29.45
N LYS A 162 2.41 16.00 30.49
CA LYS A 162 3.82 15.62 30.33
C LYS A 162 3.97 14.29 29.56
N SER A 163 3.04 13.37 29.74
CA SER A 163 3.04 12.07 29.06
C SER A 163 2.56 12.12 27.60
N SER A 164 1.85 13.17 27.18
CA SER A 164 1.32 13.31 25.81
C SER A 164 2.35 13.56 24.71
N GLY A 165 3.65 13.46 25.03
CA GLY A 165 4.64 12.91 24.08
C GLY A 165 5.18 13.80 22.98
N PHE A 166 4.77 15.06 22.84
CA PHE A 166 5.43 15.96 21.88
C PHE A 166 6.60 16.69 22.52
N SER A 167 7.81 16.18 22.29
CA SER A 167 9.02 16.91 22.60
C SER A 167 9.09 18.13 21.68
N THR A 168 8.67 19.29 22.18
CA THR A 168 8.77 20.57 21.45
C THR A 168 10.20 20.92 21.06
N ALA A 169 11.21 20.24 21.63
CA ALA A 169 12.61 20.42 21.29
C ALA A 169 12.97 19.87 19.89
N GLU A 170 12.39 18.75 19.47
CA GLU A 170 12.65 18.16 18.14
C GLU A 170 12.04 19.04 17.05
N ILE A 171 10.79 19.47 17.24
CA ILE A 171 10.11 20.39 16.33
C ILE A 171 10.88 21.72 16.23
N ARG A 172 11.37 22.27 17.34
CA ARG A 172 12.20 23.49 17.32
C ARG A 172 13.51 23.29 16.56
N LYS A 173 14.14 22.12 16.70
CA LYS A 173 15.36 21.79 15.97
C LYS A 173 15.11 21.68 14.46
N ASP A 174 14.03 21.02 14.07
CA ASP A 174 13.66 20.86 12.66
C ASP A 174 13.29 22.20 12.02
N ILE A 175 12.58 23.07 12.75
CA ILE A 175 12.30 24.44 12.29
C ILE A 175 13.60 25.21 12.08
N GLY A 176 14.54 25.16 13.04
CA GLY A 176 15.84 25.80 12.89
C GLY A 176 16.62 25.30 11.68
N ALA A 177 16.63 23.99 11.44
CA ALA A 177 17.28 23.40 10.27
C ALA A 177 16.63 23.87 8.95
N MET A 178 15.30 23.89 8.87
CA MET A 178 14.58 24.40 7.70
C MET A 178 14.82 25.90 7.46
N GLU A 179 14.94 26.70 8.51
CA GLU A 179 15.27 28.13 8.41
C GLU A 179 16.69 28.33 7.88
N GLU A 180 17.67 27.56 8.36
CA GLU A 180 19.04 27.58 7.85
C GLU A 180 19.11 27.17 6.37
N GLU A 181 18.42 26.11 5.97
CA GLU A 181 18.35 25.68 4.57
C GLU A 181 17.72 26.75 3.66
N LYS A 182 16.63 27.38 4.13
CA LYS A 182 15.99 28.50 3.43
C LYS A 182 16.97 29.65 3.23
N ASP A 183 17.71 30.04 4.25
CA ASP A 183 18.70 31.13 4.15
C ASP A 183 19.85 30.79 3.20
N GLN A 184 20.31 29.54 3.20
CA GLN A 184 21.31 29.07 2.23
C GLN A 184 20.79 29.13 0.79
N LEU A 185 19.54 28.71 0.57
CA LEU A 185 18.88 28.78 -0.74
C LEU A 185 18.70 30.22 -1.20
N ILE A 186 18.26 31.13 -0.33
CA ILE A 186 18.12 32.56 -0.65
C ILE A 186 19.48 33.13 -1.08
N LYS A 187 20.54 32.91 -0.31
CA LYS A 187 21.91 33.36 -0.65
C LYS A 187 22.38 32.79 -1.99
N ARG A 188 22.08 31.52 -2.28
CA ARG A 188 22.43 30.88 -3.57
C ARG A 188 21.64 31.49 -4.73
N VAL A 189 20.36 31.74 -4.55
CA VAL A 189 19.49 32.39 -5.55
C VAL A 189 19.96 33.82 -5.81
N GLU A 190 20.32 34.59 -4.78
CA GLU A 190 20.87 35.94 -4.95
C GLU A 190 22.18 35.94 -5.75
N ARG A 191 23.10 35.01 -5.44
CA ARG A 191 24.35 34.84 -6.22
C ARG A 191 24.06 34.51 -7.68
N LEU A 192 23.08 33.65 -7.94
CA LEU A 192 22.67 33.29 -9.31
C LEU A 192 22.00 34.47 -10.03
N LYS A 193 21.11 35.22 -9.36
CA LYS A 193 20.47 36.42 -9.93
C LYS A 193 21.52 37.45 -10.37
N LYS A 194 22.50 37.76 -9.51
CA LYS A 194 23.61 38.67 -9.85
C LYS A 194 24.39 38.24 -11.09
N ARG A 195 24.59 36.93 -11.29
CA ARG A 195 25.27 36.39 -12.49
C ARG A 195 24.40 36.46 -13.75
N VAL A 196 23.09 36.44 -13.61
CA VAL A 196 22.14 36.45 -14.74
C VAL A 196 21.81 37.89 -15.16
N GLU A 197 21.85 38.85 -14.23
CA GLU A 197 21.66 40.28 -14.51
C GLU A 197 22.66 40.86 -15.51
N SER A 198 23.86 40.27 -15.63
CA SER A 198 24.88 40.69 -16.61
C SER A 198 24.53 40.31 -18.05
N VAL A 199 23.47 39.52 -18.28
CA VAL A 199 23.03 39.09 -19.62
C VAL A 199 21.95 40.03 -20.14
N SER A 200 22.08 40.49 -21.39
CA SER A 200 21.05 41.31 -22.06
C SER A 200 19.73 40.55 -22.19
N ASN A 201 18.59 41.21 -21.96
CA ASN A 201 17.25 40.57 -21.99
C ASN A 201 17.06 39.43 -20.96
N HIS A 202 17.78 39.44 -19.84
CA HIS A 202 17.72 38.38 -18.82
C HIS A 202 16.31 38.13 -18.27
N GLN A 203 15.48 39.17 -18.06
CA GLN A 203 14.10 39.00 -17.58
C GLN A 203 13.25 38.13 -18.52
N ARG A 204 13.30 38.41 -19.83
CA ARG A 204 12.56 37.64 -20.84
C ARG A 204 13.11 36.21 -20.98
N MET A 205 14.43 36.04 -20.89
CA MET A 205 15.04 34.71 -20.91
C MET A 205 14.70 33.88 -19.68
N LEU A 206 14.66 34.48 -18.48
CA LEU A 206 14.23 33.81 -17.26
C LEU A 206 12.77 33.38 -17.32
N GLU A 207 11.91 34.20 -17.92
CA GLU A 207 10.49 33.86 -18.12
C GLU A 207 10.32 32.68 -19.09
N LEU A 208 11.03 32.70 -20.22
CA LEU A 208 11.05 31.57 -21.16
C LEU A 208 11.64 30.30 -20.54
N ALA A 209 12.72 30.42 -19.76
CA ALA A 209 13.32 29.29 -19.05
C ALA A 209 12.37 28.72 -17.98
N ARG A 210 11.60 29.58 -17.29
CA ARG A 210 10.56 29.15 -16.34
C ARG A 210 9.44 28.39 -17.07
N GLN A 211 8.95 28.91 -18.20
CA GLN A 211 7.95 28.23 -19.01
C GLN A 211 8.44 26.87 -19.51
N LEU A 212 9.67 26.81 -20.04
CA LEU A 212 10.29 25.54 -20.46
C LEU A 212 10.43 24.55 -19.29
N ARG A 213 10.81 25.02 -18.10
CA ARG A 213 10.90 24.16 -16.90
C ARG A 213 9.55 23.57 -16.52
N VAL A 214 8.51 24.41 -16.48
CA VAL A 214 7.14 23.97 -16.16
C VAL A 214 6.62 22.98 -17.19
N GLU A 215 6.85 23.21 -18.48
CA GLU A 215 6.44 22.27 -19.53
C GLU A 215 7.23 20.95 -19.46
N LYS A 216 8.52 20.97 -19.10
CA LYS A 216 9.30 19.74 -18.85
C LYS A 216 8.82 18.97 -17.62
N GLU A 217 8.53 19.66 -16.51
CA GLU A 217 7.96 19.04 -15.31
C GLU A 217 6.59 18.39 -15.63
N ARG A 218 5.79 19.04 -16.47
CA ARG A 218 4.50 18.51 -16.95
C ARG A 218 4.68 17.31 -17.88
N GLU A 219 5.63 17.36 -18.80
CA GLU A 219 5.99 16.24 -19.67
C GLU A 219 6.40 15.00 -18.84
N GLU A 220 7.25 15.20 -17.83
CA GLU A 220 7.70 14.13 -16.93
C GLU A 220 6.55 13.55 -16.10
N SER A 221 5.67 14.40 -15.55
CA SER A 221 4.47 13.96 -14.82
C SER A 221 3.53 13.15 -15.72
N LEU A 222 3.29 13.60 -16.95
CA LEU A 222 2.47 12.86 -17.92
C LEU A 222 3.12 11.53 -18.34
N ALA A 223 4.45 11.49 -18.46
CA ALA A 223 5.17 10.26 -18.76
C ALA A 223 5.07 9.24 -17.62
N GLN A 224 5.20 9.69 -16.36
CA GLN A 224 4.99 8.85 -15.18
C GLN A 224 3.55 8.33 -15.13
N GLN A 225 2.56 9.21 -15.31
CA GLN A 225 1.14 8.83 -15.33
C GLN A 225 0.83 7.81 -16.43
N LYS A 226 1.41 7.99 -17.64
CA LYS A 226 1.25 7.03 -18.73
C LYS A 226 1.83 5.66 -18.38
N GLN A 227 2.99 5.62 -17.71
CA GLN A 227 3.58 4.35 -17.28
C GLN A 227 2.74 3.68 -16.18
N GLU A 228 2.24 4.45 -15.21
CA GLU A 228 1.33 3.95 -14.18
C GLU A 228 0.04 3.38 -14.79
N GLN A 229 -0.58 4.10 -15.73
CA GLN A 229 -1.78 3.63 -16.43
C GLN A 229 -1.53 2.36 -17.23
N LYS A 230 -0.39 2.25 -17.93
CA LYS A 230 0.02 1.02 -18.61
C LYS A 230 0.18 -0.15 -17.64
N ASN A 231 0.82 0.08 -16.49
CA ASN A 231 0.98 -0.95 -15.45
C ASN A 231 -0.37 -1.39 -14.89
N GLN A 232 -1.30 -0.44 -14.64
CA GLN A 232 -2.65 -0.73 -14.18
C GLN A 232 -3.45 -1.54 -15.23
N LEU A 233 -3.36 -1.16 -16.51
CA LEU A 233 -3.99 -1.90 -17.61
C LEU A 233 -3.46 -3.33 -17.66
N PHE A 234 -2.14 -3.51 -17.63
CA PHE A 234 -1.50 -4.83 -17.63
C PHE A 234 -1.98 -5.70 -16.45
N GLN A 235 -2.04 -5.14 -15.23
CA GLN A 235 -2.55 -5.86 -14.06
C GLN A 235 -4.05 -6.21 -14.18
N ALA A 236 -4.84 -5.36 -14.82
CA ALA A 236 -6.25 -5.62 -15.07
C ALA A 236 -6.44 -6.74 -16.12
N GLU A 237 -5.68 -6.71 -17.21
CA GLU A 237 -5.66 -7.75 -18.24
C GLU A 237 -5.21 -9.10 -17.67
N GLN A 238 -4.17 -9.11 -16.84
CA GLN A 238 -3.71 -10.33 -16.17
C GLN A 238 -4.78 -10.88 -15.21
N ARG A 239 -5.49 -10.01 -14.48
CA ARG A 239 -6.64 -10.41 -13.65
C ARG A 239 -7.76 -11.03 -14.49
N LEU A 240 -8.10 -10.42 -15.62
CA LEU A 240 -9.12 -10.92 -16.53
C LEU A 240 -8.74 -12.31 -17.07
N GLN A 241 -7.50 -12.49 -17.54
CA GLN A 241 -7.01 -13.76 -18.06
C GLN A 241 -7.12 -14.87 -17.00
N ARG A 242 -6.77 -14.57 -15.73
CA ARG A 242 -6.90 -15.53 -14.62
C ARG A 242 -8.36 -15.90 -14.34
N SER A 243 -9.26 -14.92 -14.32
CA SER A 243 -10.69 -15.19 -14.12
C SER A 243 -11.28 -16.01 -15.28
N GLN A 244 -10.81 -15.79 -16.51
CA GLN A 244 -11.21 -16.59 -17.68
C GLN A 244 -10.69 -18.03 -17.59
N GLN A 245 -9.43 -18.23 -17.16
CA GLN A 245 -8.88 -19.56 -16.94
C GLN A 245 -9.66 -20.30 -15.84
N GLN A 246 -9.91 -19.67 -14.70
CA GLN A 246 -10.73 -20.26 -13.62
C GLN A 246 -12.13 -20.64 -14.10
N LEU A 247 -12.76 -19.80 -14.94
CA LEU A 247 -14.07 -20.11 -15.53
C LEU A 247 -13.98 -21.32 -16.48
N LYS A 248 -12.90 -21.45 -17.26
CA LYS A 248 -12.66 -22.58 -18.16
C LYS A 248 -12.43 -23.86 -17.36
N ASP A 249 -11.61 -23.80 -16.32
CA ASP A 249 -11.33 -24.93 -15.43
C ASP A 249 -12.61 -25.38 -14.70
N LEU A 250 -13.44 -24.43 -14.24
CA LEU A 250 -14.76 -24.75 -13.65
C LEU A 250 -15.72 -25.39 -14.65
N ARG A 251 -15.74 -24.91 -15.91
CA ARG A 251 -16.56 -25.52 -16.98
C ARG A 251 -16.07 -26.91 -17.35
N GLN A 252 -14.76 -27.14 -17.35
CA GLN A 252 -14.15 -28.44 -17.64
C GLN A 252 -14.30 -29.39 -16.45
N ALA A 253 -14.20 -28.90 -15.21
CA ALA A 253 -14.48 -29.63 -13.98
C ALA A 253 -15.97 -30.01 -13.86
N ALA A 254 -16.88 -29.20 -14.40
CA ALA A 254 -18.30 -29.55 -14.50
C ALA A 254 -18.56 -30.67 -15.53
N ALA A 255 -17.67 -30.89 -16.50
CA ALA A 255 -17.77 -31.94 -17.51
C ALA A 255 -17.10 -33.27 -17.07
N ASP A 256 -15.99 -33.20 -16.32
CA ASP A 256 -15.28 -34.37 -15.77
C ASP A 256 -15.86 -34.80 -14.40
N ALA A 257 -16.93 -35.58 -14.44
CA ALA A 257 -17.71 -36.00 -13.27
C ALA A 257 -17.02 -37.07 -12.38
N LYS A 258 -15.89 -36.78 -11.70
CA LYS A 258 -15.39 -37.54 -10.52
C LYS A 258 -14.58 -36.64 -9.54
N PRO A 259 -15.01 -36.49 -8.26
CA PRO A 259 -14.31 -35.70 -7.24
C PRO A 259 -12.87 -36.14 -6.93
N GLU A 260 -12.55 -37.42 -7.08
CA GLU A 260 -11.21 -37.97 -6.84
C GLU A 260 -10.18 -37.50 -7.87
N SER A 261 -10.54 -37.47 -9.16
CA SER A 261 -9.67 -36.93 -10.21
C SER A 261 -9.49 -35.42 -10.10
N LEU A 262 -10.50 -34.71 -9.56
CA LEU A 262 -10.42 -33.28 -9.29
C LEU A 262 -9.42 -32.98 -8.16
N MET A 263 -9.52 -33.70 -7.04
CA MET A 263 -8.57 -33.53 -5.93
C MET A 263 -7.14 -33.85 -6.37
N LYS A 264 -6.94 -34.91 -7.18
CA LYS A 264 -5.60 -35.27 -7.67
C LYS A 264 -4.97 -34.20 -8.56
N ARG A 265 -5.75 -33.58 -9.47
CA ARG A 265 -5.29 -32.45 -10.31
C ARG A 265 -4.94 -31.22 -9.45
N LEU A 266 -5.80 -30.88 -8.49
CA LEU A 266 -5.54 -29.77 -7.57
C LEU A 266 -4.29 -30.01 -6.70
N GLU A 267 -4.10 -31.24 -6.21
CA GLU A 267 -2.89 -31.62 -5.46
C GLU A 267 -1.62 -31.50 -6.31
N GLU A 268 -1.66 -31.89 -7.59
CA GLU A 268 -0.55 -31.74 -8.53
C GLU A 268 -0.25 -30.26 -8.83
N GLU A 269 -1.28 -29.43 -9.01
CA GLU A 269 -1.12 -27.98 -9.17
C GLU A 269 -0.55 -27.31 -7.92
N ILE A 270 -0.98 -27.71 -6.73
CA ILE A 270 -0.46 -27.19 -5.46
C ILE A 270 1.01 -27.57 -5.29
N LYS A 271 1.37 -28.83 -5.56
CA LYS A 271 2.77 -29.29 -5.50
C LYS A 271 3.65 -28.49 -6.46
N PHE A 272 3.17 -28.25 -7.68
CA PHE A 272 3.89 -27.44 -8.66
C PHE A 272 4.01 -25.98 -8.22
N ASN A 273 2.91 -25.34 -7.81
CA ASN A 273 2.91 -23.95 -7.35
C ASN A 273 3.77 -23.76 -6.10
N SER A 274 3.76 -24.74 -5.18
CA SER A 274 4.63 -24.76 -4.00
C SER A 274 6.10 -24.79 -4.41
N TYR A 275 6.49 -25.61 -5.39
CA TYR A 275 7.86 -25.62 -5.92
C TYR A 275 8.25 -24.29 -6.59
N MET A 276 7.35 -23.71 -7.39
CA MET A 276 7.60 -22.41 -8.04
C MET A 276 7.84 -21.29 -7.02
N VAL A 277 7.03 -21.23 -5.95
CA VAL A 277 7.13 -20.18 -4.92
C VAL A 277 8.28 -20.42 -3.94
N SER A 278 8.56 -21.66 -3.57
CA SER A 278 9.59 -21.95 -2.57
C SER A 278 11.00 -22.00 -3.13
N ASP A 279 11.17 -22.29 -4.43
CA ASP A 279 12.49 -22.63 -4.97
C ASP A 279 12.81 -21.84 -6.25
N LYS A 280 12.01 -21.98 -7.33
CA LYS A 280 12.36 -21.42 -8.64
C LYS A 280 12.29 -19.89 -8.68
N LEU A 281 11.12 -19.31 -8.38
CA LEU A 281 10.91 -17.85 -8.47
C LEU A 281 11.80 -17.06 -7.50
N PRO A 282 11.97 -17.42 -6.22
CA PRO A 282 12.86 -16.68 -5.33
C PRO A 282 14.31 -16.63 -5.85
N LYS A 283 14.83 -17.73 -6.39
CA LYS A 283 16.19 -17.79 -6.94
C LYS A 283 16.37 -16.91 -8.17
N GLU A 284 15.41 -16.97 -9.10
CA GLU A 284 15.42 -16.11 -10.30
C GLU A 284 15.30 -14.63 -9.92
N LEU A 285 14.42 -14.32 -8.97
CA LEU A 285 14.13 -12.97 -8.51
C LEU A 285 15.32 -12.38 -7.73
N GLU A 286 16.00 -13.17 -6.89
CA GLU A 286 17.27 -12.77 -6.28
C GLU A 286 18.38 -12.56 -7.30
N SER A 287 18.48 -13.41 -8.32
CA SER A 287 19.46 -13.27 -9.41
C SER A 287 19.24 -11.96 -10.18
N LYS A 288 17.99 -11.67 -10.56
CA LYS A 288 17.60 -10.43 -11.22
C LYS A 288 17.82 -9.21 -10.31
N ARG A 289 17.47 -9.28 -9.02
CA ARG A 289 17.75 -8.22 -8.04
C ARG A 289 19.25 -7.92 -7.92
N ARG A 290 20.09 -8.96 -7.85
CA ARG A 290 21.55 -8.81 -7.86
C ARG A 290 22.04 -8.13 -9.13
N MET A 291 21.54 -8.55 -10.30
CA MET A 291 21.89 -7.94 -11.58
C MET A 291 21.52 -6.46 -11.62
N VAL A 292 20.33 -6.10 -11.15
CA VAL A 292 19.86 -4.69 -11.07
C VAL A 292 20.73 -3.88 -10.13
N GLN A 293 21.09 -4.42 -8.96
CA GLN A 293 22.00 -3.77 -8.03
C GLN A 293 23.37 -3.54 -8.66
N TYR A 294 23.91 -4.50 -9.42
CA TYR A 294 25.18 -4.32 -10.13
C TYR A 294 25.08 -3.24 -11.20
N LEU A 295 24.05 -3.27 -12.04
CA LEU A 295 23.84 -2.25 -13.06
C LEU A 295 23.60 -0.86 -12.46
N GLN A 296 22.90 -0.76 -11.32
CA GLN A 296 22.74 0.49 -10.58
C GLN A 296 24.08 1.03 -10.07
N LYS A 297 24.95 0.15 -9.53
CA LYS A 297 26.31 0.53 -9.12
C LYS A 297 27.10 1.05 -10.32
N VAL A 298 27.10 0.34 -11.44
CA VAL A 298 27.78 0.73 -12.68
C VAL A 298 27.27 2.09 -13.21
N VAL A 299 25.96 2.35 -13.14
CA VAL A 299 25.39 3.65 -13.54
C VAL A 299 25.73 4.77 -12.56
N SER A 300 25.89 4.46 -11.27
CA SER A 300 26.28 5.43 -10.24
C SER A 300 27.78 5.73 -10.21
N GLU A 301 28.60 4.88 -10.81
CA GLU A 301 30.02 5.12 -10.96
C GLU A 301 30.25 6.19 -12.05
N PRO A 302 31.13 7.18 -11.80
CA PRO A 302 31.54 8.12 -12.84
C PRO A 302 32.16 7.35 -14.02
N ALA A 303 32.12 7.92 -15.23
CA ALA A 303 32.76 7.31 -16.40
C ALA A 303 34.26 7.03 -16.11
N MET A 304 34.58 5.77 -15.79
CA MET A 304 35.94 5.31 -15.51
C MET A 304 36.84 5.54 -16.73
N GLY A 305 38.08 5.95 -16.49
CA GLY A 305 39.09 6.04 -17.53
C GLY A 305 39.54 4.66 -18.01
N GLN A 306 40.06 4.56 -19.23
CA GLN A 306 40.55 3.29 -19.80
C GLN A 306 41.63 2.60 -18.94
N ALA A 307 42.43 3.39 -18.20
CA ALA A 307 43.43 2.89 -17.25
C ALA A 307 42.83 2.24 -15.98
N GLU A 308 41.67 2.72 -15.50
CA GLU A 308 40.99 2.15 -14.34
C GLU A 308 40.28 0.83 -14.70
N LEU A 309 39.82 0.72 -15.95
CA LEU A 309 39.27 -0.53 -16.49
C LEU A 309 40.36 -1.61 -16.65
N GLU A 310 41.55 -1.25 -17.15
CA GLU A 310 42.69 -2.18 -17.24
C GLU A 310 43.12 -2.70 -15.86
N GLU A 311 43.15 -1.85 -14.82
CA GLU A 311 43.48 -2.28 -13.46
C GLU A 311 42.43 -3.23 -12.86
N LEU A 312 41.15 -3.04 -13.19
CA LEU A 312 40.07 -3.95 -12.80
C LEU A 312 40.16 -5.29 -13.56
N GLU A 313 40.48 -5.27 -14.85
CA GLU A 313 40.70 -6.48 -15.64
C GLU A 313 41.89 -7.30 -15.13
N ASP A 314 42.96 -6.64 -14.69
CA ASP A 314 44.11 -7.29 -14.07
C ASP A 314 43.76 -7.94 -12.73
N LYS A 315 43.00 -7.25 -11.86
CA LYS A 315 42.50 -7.82 -10.60
C LYS A 315 41.55 -8.99 -10.82
N ILE A 316 40.69 -8.93 -11.85
CA ILE A 316 39.82 -10.05 -12.23
C ILE A 316 40.65 -11.23 -12.71
N ARG A 317 41.71 -11.00 -13.51
CA ARG A 317 42.65 -12.05 -13.92
C ARG A 317 43.36 -12.70 -12.74
N GLU A 318 43.91 -11.92 -11.81
CA GLU A 318 44.57 -12.45 -10.62
C GLU A 318 43.63 -13.28 -9.75
N ASN A 319 42.43 -12.78 -9.47
CA ASN A 319 41.42 -13.51 -8.72
C ASN A 319 40.99 -14.82 -9.42
N ASN A 320 40.86 -14.81 -10.75
CA ASN A 320 40.56 -16.02 -11.51
C ASN A 320 41.71 -17.04 -11.42
N ILE A 321 42.97 -16.59 -11.45
CA ILE A 321 44.14 -17.47 -11.24
C ILE A 321 44.10 -18.05 -9.82
N GLU A 322 43.80 -17.25 -8.80
CA GLU A 322 43.72 -17.71 -7.41
C GLU A 322 42.56 -18.71 -7.22
N ILE A 323 41.40 -18.45 -7.79
CA ILE A 323 40.25 -19.37 -7.80
C ILE A 323 40.64 -20.68 -8.47
N ASN A 324 41.31 -20.65 -9.63
CA ASN A 324 41.76 -21.85 -10.33
C ASN A 324 42.78 -22.64 -9.49
N LEU A 325 43.73 -21.97 -8.83
CA LEU A 325 44.68 -22.61 -7.91
C LEU A 325 43.97 -23.25 -6.69
N LEU A 326 42.93 -22.61 -6.17
CA LEU A 326 42.11 -23.15 -5.09
C LEU A 326 41.27 -24.35 -5.55
N ILE A 327 40.75 -24.33 -6.78
CA ILE A 327 40.06 -25.46 -7.40
C ILE A 327 41.04 -26.62 -7.60
N GLU A 328 42.24 -26.39 -8.14
CA GLU A 328 43.29 -27.40 -8.28
C GLU A 328 43.70 -27.99 -6.93
N LYS A 329 43.96 -27.15 -5.91
CA LYS A 329 44.25 -27.61 -4.54
C LYS A 329 43.10 -28.44 -3.95
N ARG A 330 41.85 -28.09 -4.26
CA ARG A 330 40.68 -28.87 -3.85
C ARG A 330 40.59 -30.21 -4.58
N MET A 331 40.88 -30.25 -5.88
CA MET A 331 40.89 -31.49 -6.66
C MET A 331 42.05 -32.43 -6.30
N MET A 332 43.17 -31.89 -5.78
CA MET A 332 44.31 -32.68 -5.32
C MET A 332 44.11 -33.27 -3.90
N ARG A 333 43.14 -32.76 -3.14
CA ARG A 333 42.81 -33.23 -1.80
C ARG A 333 41.74 -34.33 -1.88
N ASN A 334 42.16 -35.55 -2.20
CA ASN A 334 41.30 -36.74 -2.15
C ASN A 334 41.06 -37.18 -0.69
N ASP A 335 40.20 -36.45 0.02
CA ASP A 335 39.65 -36.90 1.30
C ASP A 335 38.55 -37.96 1.02
N PRO A 336 38.66 -39.21 1.51
CA PRO A 336 37.67 -40.28 1.25
C PRO A 336 36.24 -39.95 1.71
N ILE A 337 36.09 -38.96 2.59
CA ILE A 337 34.80 -38.45 3.08
C ILE A 337 34.17 -37.48 2.07
N ASP A 338 34.98 -36.67 1.37
CA ASP A 338 34.51 -35.71 0.37
C ASP A 338 34.12 -36.42 -0.93
N ASP A 339 34.74 -37.57 -1.26
CA ASP A 339 34.38 -38.40 -2.43
C ASP A 339 33.00 -39.06 -2.34
N LYS A 340 32.53 -39.44 -1.14
CA LYS A 340 31.15 -39.93 -0.98
C LYS A 340 30.14 -38.80 -1.09
N LEU A 341 30.43 -37.64 -0.49
CA LEU A 341 29.57 -36.46 -0.57
C LEU A 341 29.57 -35.83 -1.96
N SER A 342 30.67 -35.90 -2.71
CA SER A 342 30.77 -35.38 -4.08
C SER A 342 29.82 -36.12 -5.02
N LEU A 343 29.71 -37.45 -4.87
CA LEU A 343 28.76 -38.29 -5.61
C LEU A 343 27.31 -37.91 -5.31
N PHE A 344 26.95 -37.69 -4.04
CA PHE A 344 25.62 -37.21 -3.66
C PHE A 344 25.34 -35.78 -4.13
N ARG A 345 26.34 -34.88 -4.12
CA ARG A 345 26.21 -33.52 -4.67
C ARG A 345 26.03 -33.53 -6.18
N GLN A 346 26.75 -34.41 -6.89
CA GLN A 346 26.62 -34.60 -8.32
C GLN A 346 25.25 -35.19 -8.66
N GLN A 347 24.79 -36.19 -7.91
CA GLN A 347 23.45 -36.76 -8.07
C GLN A 347 22.35 -35.73 -7.78
N ALA A 348 22.49 -34.92 -6.73
CA ALA A 348 21.59 -33.81 -6.43
C ALA A 348 21.59 -32.77 -7.56
N SER A 349 22.75 -32.40 -8.09
CA SER A 349 22.86 -31.46 -9.22
C SER A 349 22.19 -32.00 -10.50
N ILE A 350 22.34 -33.29 -10.80
CA ILE A 350 21.67 -33.92 -11.95
C ILE A 350 20.15 -33.94 -11.74
N ILE A 351 19.68 -34.25 -10.53
CA ILE A 351 18.24 -34.24 -10.20
C ILE A 351 17.69 -32.81 -10.30
N THR A 352 18.39 -31.81 -9.78
CA THR A 352 17.99 -30.40 -9.89
C THR A 352 17.91 -29.95 -11.35
N ARG A 353 18.93 -30.24 -12.18
CA ARG A 353 18.89 -29.91 -13.61
C ARG A 353 17.75 -30.61 -14.35
N LYS A 354 17.47 -31.87 -14.04
CA LYS A 354 16.33 -32.60 -14.61
C LYS A 354 14.99 -31.99 -14.17
N LYS A 355 14.88 -31.56 -12.91
CA LYS A 355 13.69 -30.89 -12.38
C LYS A 355 13.46 -29.52 -13.02
N GLU A 356 14.53 -28.76 -13.22
CA GLU A 356 14.51 -27.47 -13.94
C GLU A 356 14.09 -27.65 -15.39
N ALA A 357 14.72 -28.57 -16.14
CA ALA A 357 14.36 -28.85 -17.53
C ALA A 357 12.90 -29.29 -17.69
N LYS A 358 12.39 -30.13 -16.78
CA LYS A 358 10.97 -30.53 -16.79
C LYS A 358 10.01 -29.40 -16.38
N ALA A 359 10.45 -28.49 -15.52
CA ALA A 359 9.67 -27.29 -15.19
C ALA A 359 9.64 -26.31 -16.37
N GLU A 360 10.73 -26.19 -17.14
CA GLU A 360 10.79 -25.42 -18.38
C GLU A 360 9.90 -26.02 -19.47
N GLU A 361 10.01 -27.32 -19.79
CA GLU A 361 9.13 -28.00 -20.76
C GLU A 361 7.63 -27.80 -20.42
N LEU A 362 7.26 -27.90 -19.13
CA LEU A 362 5.88 -27.68 -18.69
C LEU A 362 5.46 -26.21 -18.80
N GLN A 363 6.40 -25.28 -18.57
CA GLN A 363 6.15 -23.85 -18.73
C GLN A 363 5.95 -23.50 -20.21
N GLU A 364 6.80 -24.00 -21.11
CA GLU A 364 6.66 -23.85 -22.56
C GLU A 364 5.30 -24.39 -23.04
N ALA A 365 4.92 -25.62 -22.63
CA ALA A 365 3.63 -26.19 -22.99
C ALA A 365 2.43 -25.37 -22.47
N ARG A 366 2.55 -24.75 -21.28
CA ARG A 366 1.53 -23.85 -20.72
C ARG A 366 1.47 -22.52 -21.48
N GLU A 367 2.61 -21.99 -21.89
CA GLU A 367 2.71 -20.76 -22.69
C GLU A 367 2.16 -20.98 -24.10
N GLU A 368 2.44 -22.12 -24.73
CA GLU A 368 1.84 -22.55 -26.00
C GLU A 368 0.32 -22.70 -25.89
N LEU A 369 -0.18 -23.34 -24.83
CA LEU A 369 -1.62 -23.47 -24.59
C LEU A 369 -2.28 -22.10 -24.39
N ALA A 370 -1.64 -21.20 -23.63
CA ALA A 370 -2.11 -19.83 -23.45
C ALA A 370 -2.07 -19.02 -24.75
N ALA A 371 -1.06 -19.21 -25.60
CA ALA A 371 -0.96 -18.58 -26.91
C ALA A 371 -2.07 -19.06 -27.85
N LEU A 372 -2.28 -20.37 -27.94
CA LEU A 372 -3.38 -20.96 -28.71
C LEU A 372 -4.76 -20.52 -28.21
N ASP A 373 -4.95 -20.38 -26.89
CA ASP A 373 -6.18 -19.85 -26.32
C ASP A 373 -6.37 -18.35 -26.65
N ARG A 374 -5.29 -17.55 -26.65
CA ARG A 374 -5.34 -16.16 -27.10
C ARG A 374 -5.69 -16.09 -28.58
N GLU A 375 -5.10 -16.93 -29.43
CA GLU A 375 -5.46 -17.01 -30.85
C GLU A 375 -6.91 -17.42 -31.05
N LEU A 376 -7.40 -18.41 -30.29
CA LEU A 376 -8.78 -18.87 -30.36
C LEU A 376 -9.75 -17.78 -29.90
N ASN A 377 -9.43 -17.07 -28.83
CA ASN A 377 -10.21 -15.92 -28.36
C ASN A 377 -10.14 -14.74 -29.34
N GLN A 378 -8.97 -14.49 -29.95
CA GLN A 378 -8.80 -13.48 -30.98
C GLN A 378 -9.64 -13.84 -32.22
N LYS A 379 -9.60 -15.09 -32.68
CA LYS A 379 -10.43 -15.60 -33.78
C LYS A 379 -11.92 -15.54 -33.45
N ASN A 380 -12.31 -15.85 -32.20
CA ASN A 380 -13.69 -15.70 -31.73
C ASN A 380 -14.13 -14.24 -31.63
N SER A 381 -13.24 -13.34 -31.19
CA SER A 381 -13.51 -11.89 -31.15
C SER A 381 -13.56 -11.30 -32.55
N GLN A 382 -12.68 -11.70 -33.46
CA GLN A 382 -12.72 -11.33 -34.87
C GLN A 382 -13.99 -11.88 -35.55
N ALA A 383 -14.42 -13.11 -35.20
CA ALA A 383 -15.69 -13.65 -35.67
C ALA A 383 -16.90 -12.88 -35.11
N ARG A 384 -16.80 -12.33 -33.89
CA ARG A 384 -17.82 -11.44 -33.30
C ARG A 384 -17.77 -9.99 -33.80
N ASP A 385 -16.60 -9.48 -34.14
CA ASP A 385 -16.40 -8.12 -34.64
C ASP A 385 -16.66 -8.03 -36.15
N GLN A 386 -16.51 -9.13 -36.88
CA GLN A 386 -17.03 -9.30 -38.24
C GLN A 386 -18.56 -9.50 -38.26
N ASP A 387 -19.19 -9.71 -37.10
CA ASP A 387 -20.65 -9.88 -36.92
C ASP A 387 -21.40 -8.53 -36.98
N GLY A 388 -20.87 -7.59 -37.77
CA GLY A 388 -21.66 -6.52 -38.39
C GLY A 388 -22.34 -6.96 -39.70
N ASP A 389 -21.93 -8.12 -40.25
CA ASP A 389 -22.62 -8.80 -41.35
C ASP A 389 -22.90 -10.24 -40.91
N GLU A 390 -24.17 -10.55 -40.63
CA GLU A 390 -24.64 -11.86 -40.19
C GLU A 390 -23.97 -12.97 -41.03
N VAL A 391 -23.37 -13.96 -40.37
CA VAL A 391 -22.93 -15.18 -41.05
C VAL A 391 -24.17 -15.94 -41.54
N ILE A 392 -24.59 -15.57 -42.74
CA ILE A 392 -25.70 -16.13 -43.51
C ILE A 392 -25.49 -17.65 -43.61
N ARG A 393 -26.30 -18.42 -42.86
CA ARG A 393 -26.33 -19.89 -43.00
C ARG A 393 -26.81 -20.25 -44.40
N GLY A 394 -26.41 -21.43 -44.89
CA GLY A 394 -26.51 -21.82 -46.31
C GLY A 394 -27.85 -21.55 -47.03
N ASP A 395 -28.98 -21.54 -46.31
CA ASP A 395 -30.30 -21.25 -46.87
C ASP A 395 -30.53 -19.75 -47.15
N GLU A 396 -29.96 -18.86 -46.35
CA GLU A 396 -30.03 -17.41 -46.55
C GLU A 396 -29.12 -16.96 -47.71
N PHE A 397 -28.02 -17.69 -47.95
CA PHE A 397 -27.07 -17.39 -49.03
C PHE A 397 -27.70 -17.62 -50.40
N LYS A 398 -28.50 -18.68 -50.54
CA LYS A 398 -29.30 -18.92 -51.75
C LYS A 398 -30.26 -17.76 -52.05
N ARG A 399 -30.91 -17.20 -51.03
CA ARG A 399 -31.82 -16.04 -51.20
C ARG A 399 -31.05 -14.78 -51.59
N PHE A 400 -29.86 -14.58 -51.03
CA PHE A 400 -28.98 -13.45 -51.39
C PHE A 400 -28.49 -13.54 -52.84
N VAL A 401 -28.03 -14.72 -53.29
CA VAL A 401 -27.61 -14.94 -54.69
C VAL A 401 -28.76 -14.69 -55.67
N GLY A 402 -29.99 -15.08 -55.32
CA GLY A 402 -31.18 -14.77 -56.11
C GLY A 402 -31.42 -13.25 -56.26
N LYS A 403 -31.31 -12.49 -55.17
CA LYS A 403 -31.40 -11.02 -55.19
C LYS A 403 -30.25 -10.36 -55.94
N LEU A 404 -29.05 -10.94 -55.90
CA LEU A 404 -27.88 -10.40 -56.61
C LEU A 404 -28.06 -10.53 -58.14
N ARG A 405 -28.58 -11.67 -58.60
CA ARG A 405 -28.82 -11.91 -60.03
C ARG A 405 -29.85 -10.95 -60.61
N SER A 406 -30.94 -10.66 -59.88
CA SER A 406 -31.94 -9.67 -60.32
C SER A 406 -31.38 -8.24 -60.37
N LYS A 407 -30.57 -7.85 -59.36
CA LYS A 407 -29.84 -6.57 -59.37
C LYS A 407 -28.84 -6.46 -60.51
N GLY A 408 -28.16 -7.55 -60.88
CA GLY A 408 -27.25 -7.60 -62.02
C GLY A 408 -27.93 -7.30 -63.35
N THR A 409 -29.17 -7.75 -63.53
CA THR A 409 -29.97 -7.43 -64.72
C THR A 409 -30.33 -5.94 -64.78
N VAL A 410 -30.71 -5.34 -63.64
CA VAL A 410 -31.02 -3.91 -63.54
C VAL A 410 -29.78 -3.05 -63.84
N PHE A 411 -28.62 -3.42 -63.32
CA PHE A 411 -27.37 -2.71 -63.59
C PHE A 411 -27.01 -2.69 -65.07
N LYS A 412 -27.16 -3.82 -65.78
CA LYS A 412 -26.90 -3.89 -67.23
C LYS A 412 -27.78 -2.92 -68.01
N LYS A 413 -29.07 -2.81 -67.64
CA LYS A 413 -30.01 -1.86 -68.26
C LYS A 413 -29.58 -0.41 -68.04
N LYS A 414 -29.23 -0.04 -66.80
CA LYS A 414 -28.74 1.32 -66.48
C LYS A 414 -27.40 1.66 -67.15
N ARG A 415 -26.52 0.68 -67.31
CA ARG A 415 -25.25 0.87 -68.04
C ARG A 415 -25.47 1.18 -69.52
N GLN A 416 -26.50 0.59 -70.12
CA GLN A 416 -26.89 0.89 -71.50
C GLN A 416 -27.40 2.33 -71.64
N GLU A 417 -28.31 2.78 -70.75
CA GLU A 417 -28.78 4.17 -70.70
C GLU A 417 -27.62 5.19 -70.57
N ILE A 418 -26.60 4.90 -69.74
CA ILE A 418 -25.41 5.77 -69.61
C ILE A 418 -24.59 5.81 -70.90
N THR A 419 -24.53 4.70 -71.63
CA THR A 419 -23.76 4.62 -72.88
C THR A 419 -24.41 5.49 -73.97
N GLU A 420 -25.73 5.51 -74.02
CA GLU A 420 -26.52 6.35 -74.92
C GLU A 420 -26.28 7.85 -74.61
N LEU A 421 -26.37 8.26 -73.34
CA LEU A 421 -26.11 9.65 -72.93
C LEU A 421 -24.67 10.11 -73.23
N ARG A 422 -23.67 9.22 -73.10
CA ARG A 422 -22.27 9.54 -73.45
C ARG A 422 -22.09 9.78 -74.96
N ALA A 423 -22.84 9.06 -75.79
CA ALA A 423 -22.80 9.27 -77.23
C ALA A 423 -23.32 10.67 -77.60
N GLU A 424 -24.41 11.12 -76.97
CA GLU A 424 -24.97 12.46 -77.17
C GLU A 424 -24.01 13.57 -76.72
N TYR A 425 -23.36 13.40 -75.56
CA TYR A 425 -22.34 14.35 -75.08
C TYR A 425 -21.17 14.51 -76.07
N GLY A 426 -20.71 13.42 -76.68
CA GLY A 426 -19.63 13.46 -77.68
C GLY A 426 -20.01 14.26 -78.94
N VAL A 427 -21.28 14.27 -79.32
CA VAL A 427 -21.78 15.11 -80.43
C VAL A 427 -21.72 16.59 -80.06
N LEU A 428 -22.12 16.95 -78.83
CA LEU A 428 -22.04 18.32 -78.34
C LEU A 428 -20.59 18.84 -78.26
N GLN A 429 -19.66 18.02 -77.79
CA GLN A 429 -18.26 18.44 -77.64
C GLN A 429 -17.63 18.81 -79.00
N ARG A 430 -17.93 18.05 -80.06
CA ARG A 430 -17.49 18.40 -81.43
C ARG A 430 -18.06 19.73 -81.91
N THR A 431 -19.28 20.07 -81.53
CA THR A 431 -19.86 21.38 -81.90
C THR A 431 -19.17 22.55 -81.20
N GLU A 432 -18.65 22.35 -79.98
CA GLU A 432 -17.90 23.37 -79.25
C GLU A 432 -16.50 23.62 -79.85
N GLU A 433 -15.77 22.56 -80.24
CA GLU A 433 -14.42 22.69 -80.81
C GLU A 433 -14.40 23.48 -82.12
N ILE A 434 -15.43 23.29 -82.96
CA ILE A 434 -15.59 24.04 -84.22
C ILE A 434 -15.74 25.56 -83.96
N LEU A 435 -16.32 25.94 -82.81
CA LEU A 435 -16.48 27.34 -82.43
C LEU A 435 -15.18 27.96 -81.91
N LYS A 436 -14.39 27.19 -81.14
CA LYS A 436 -13.11 27.67 -80.57
C LYS A 436 -12.02 27.88 -81.61
N GLN A 437 -11.93 27.02 -82.63
CA GLN A 437 -10.93 27.16 -83.70
C GLN A 437 -11.05 28.46 -84.51
N ARG A 438 -12.20 29.16 -84.47
CA ARG A 438 -12.34 30.48 -85.11
C ARG A 438 -11.68 31.63 -84.34
N HIS A 439 -11.21 31.43 -83.10
CA HIS A 439 -10.73 32.51 -82.23
C HIS A 439 -9.20 32.65 -82.12
N GLU A 440 -8.42 31.63 -82.51
CA GLU A 440 -6.98 31.57 -82.24
C GLU A 440 -6.05 32.29 -83.26
N VAL A 441 -6.58 32.99 -84.25
CA VAL A 441 -5.77 33.68 -85.29
C VAL A 441 -5.09 34.97 -84.76
N GLY A 442 -5.35 35.40 -83.51
CA GLY A 442 -4.99 36.75 -83.01
C GLY A 442 -3.70 36.92 -82.18
N GLN A 443 -3.04 35.88 -81.67
CA GLN A 443 -2.05 36.04 -80.57
C GLN A 443 -0.56 35.77 -80.90
N GLN A 444 -0.08 36.01 -82.13
CA GLN A 444 1.34 35.76 -82.48
C GLN A 444 2.30 36.96 -82.46
N GLN A 445 1.84 38.18 -82.11
CA GLN A 445 2.70 39.39 -82.21
C GLN A 445 3.39 39.85 -80.91
N LEU A 446 3.02 39.32 -79.73
CA LEU A 446 3.58 39.77 -78.44
C LEU A 446 4.92 39.10 -78.07
N VAL A 447 5.20 37.90 -78.61
CA VAL A 447 6.39 37.09 -78.24
C VAL A 447 7.70 37.68 -78.79
N LYS A 448 7.65 38.44 -79.90
CA LYS A 448 8.86 38.97 -80.55
C LYS A 448 9.52 40.15 -79.83
N LYS A 449 8.77 40.92 -79.02
CA LYS A 449 9.31 42.07 -78.28
C LYS A 449 9.96 41.71 -76.94
N LEU A 450 9.65 40.54 -76.38
CA LEU A 450 10.29 40.04 -75.15
C LEU A 450 11.70 39.50 -75.39
N ASN A 451 11.96 38.95 -76.58
CA ASN A 451 13.24 38.33 -76.89
C ASN A 451 14.39 39.32 -77.13
N SER A 452 14.12 40.58 -77.52
CA SER A 452 15.19 41.58 -77.74
C SER A 452 15.74 42.14 -76.42
N THR A 453 14.87 42.38 -75.45
CA THR A 453 15.24 42.96 -74.14
C THR A 453 16.03 41.98 -73.27
N ILE A 454 15.83 40.68 -73.47
CA ILE A 454 16.57 39.62 -72.78
C ILE A 454 18.04 39.58 -73.23
N VAL A 455 18.33 39.89 -74.49
CA VAL A 455 19.68 39.79 -75.05
C VAL A 455 20.59 40.92 -74.55
N GLU A 456 20.07 42.15 -74.38
CA GLU A 456 20.83 43.31 -73.87
C GLU A 456 21.16 43.19 -72.38
N LYS A 457 20.25 42.65 -71.56
CA LYS A 457 20.53 42.39 -70.13
C LYS A 457 21.58 41.28 -69.94
N LYS A 458 21.68 40.35 -70.89
CA LYS A 458 22.63 39.22 -70.86
C LYS A 458 24.08 39.65 -71.11
N SER A 459 24.30 40.68 -71.95
CA SER A 459 25.65 41.20 -72.25
C SER A 459 26.24 42.04 -71.10
N ALA A 460 25.39 42.78 -70.36
CA ALA A 460 25.80 43.60 -69.22
C ALA A 460 26.16 42.80 -67.95
N LEU A 461 25.60 41.59 -67.78
CA LEU A 461 25.84 40.72 -66.62
C LEU A 461 27.12 39.86 -66.75
N ALA A 462 27.67 39.69 -67.95
CA ALA A 462 28.81 38.82 -68.23
C ALA A 462 30.12 39.13 -67.45
N PRO A 463 30.55 40.40 -67.25
CA PRO A 463 31.79 40.70 -66.51
C PRO A 463 31.65 40.49 -65.00
N ILE A 464 30.49 40.83 -64.42
CA ILE A 464 30.18 40.63 -62.99
C ILE A 464 30.14 39.13 -62.64
N ILE A 465 29.63 38.28 -63.56
CA ILE A 465 29.65 36.82 -63.43
C ILE A 465 31.10 36.27 -63.44
N LYS A 466 32.04 36.94 -64.09
CA LYS A 466 33.43 36.50 -64.22
C LYS A 466 34.24 36.72 -62.93
N GLU A 467 33.96 37.80 -62.20
CA GLU A 467 34.56 38.11 -60.89
C GLU A 467 33.90 37.34 -59.73
N LEU A 468 32.60 37.04 -59.82
CA LEU A 468 31.89 36.22 -58.83
C LEU A 468 32.29 34.73 -58.87
N ARG A 469 32.87 34.26 -59.98
CA ARG A 469 33.18 32.84 -60.19
C ARG A 469 34.22 32.28 -59.18
N PRO A 470 35.39 32.92 -58.94
CA PRO A 470 36.35 32.44 -57.95
C PRO A 470 35.86 32.52 -56.49
N LEU A 471 35.10 33.56 -56.14
CA LEU A 471 34.49 33.69 -54.80
C LEU A 471 33.40 32.65 -54.55
N ARG A 472 32.60 32.33 -55.57
CA ARG A 472 31.62 31.22 -55.52
C ARG A 472 32.33 29.88 -55.38
N GLN A 473 33.44 29.67 -56.08
CA GLN A 473 34.24 28.45 -55.96
C GLN A 473 34.79 28.27 -54.54
N GLN A 474 35.40 29.31 -53.95
CA GLN A 474 35.89 29.23 -52.56
C GLN A 474 34.78 29.00 -51.53
N CYS A 475 33.64 29.69 -51.66
CA CYS A 475 32.48 29.40 -50.81
C CYS A 475 31.98 27.96 -51.00
N GLN A 476 32.01 27.44 -52.23
CA GLN A 476 31.56 26.09 -52.53
C GLN A 476 32.49 25.03 -51.94
N ASP A 477 33.81 25.23 -52.05
CA ASP A 477 34.83 24.34 -51.48
C ASP A 477 34.75 24.32 -49.94
N LEU A 478 34.59 25.49 -49.29
CA LEU A 478 34.46 25.58 -47.82
C LEU A 478 33.13 24.99 -47.32
N THR A 479 32.05 25.18 -48.09
CA THR A 479 30.73 24.60 -47.77
C THR A 479 30.80 23.08 -47.89
N GLN A 480 31.48 22.56 -48.90
CA GLN A 480 31.68 21.13 -49.08
C GLN A 480 32.49 20.53 -47.91
N GLU A 481 33.59 21.16 -47.49
CA GLU A 481 34.37 20.67 -46.35
C GLU A 481 33.58 20.71 -45.02
N TYR A 482 32.78 21.76 -44.82
CA TYR A 482 31.86 21.85 -43.68
C TYR A 482 30.76 20.78 -43.73
N GLU A 483 30.14 20.56 -44.89
CA GLU A 483 29.10 19.54 -45.07
C GLU A 483 29.65 18.13 -44.88
N GLU A 484 30.87 17.84 -45.34
CA GLU A 484 31.54 16.55 -45.12
C GLU A 484 31.84 16.31 -43.63
N LYS A 485 32.42 17.29 -42.92
CA LYS A 485 32.68 17.16 -41.47
C LYS A 485 31.40 17.10 -40.65
N LYS A 486 30.39 17.88 -41.03
CA LYS A 486 29.07 17.84 -40.41
C LYS A 486 28.40 16.48 -40.62
N ALA A 487 28.46 15.92 -41.82
CA ALA A 487 27.91 14.59 -42.11
C ALA A 487 28.60 13.48 -41.30
N GLN A 488 29.92 13.56 -41.11
CA GLN A 488 30.67 12.62 -40.26
C GLN A 488 30.25 12.73 -38.78
N TYR A 489 30.12 13.96 -38.27
CA TYR A 489 29.65 14.19 -36.89
C TYR A 489 28.21 13.71 -36.69
N ASP A 490 27.30 14.10 -37.58
CA ASP A 490 25.87 13.74 -37.51
C ASP A 490 25.70 12.21 -37.61
N SER A 491 26.50 11.53 -38.44
CA SER A 491 26.50 10.06 -38.53
C SER A 491 26.98 9.38 -37.24
N CYS A 492 28.07 9.87 -36.64
CA CYS A 492 28.61 9.31 -35.40
C CYS A 492 27.69 9.58 -34.19
N ALA A 493 27.15 10.80 -34.10
CA ALA A 493 26.17 11.18 -33.09
C ALA A 493 24.89 10.35 -33.19
N ALA A 494 24.35 10.16 -34.40
CA ALA A 494 23.19 9.30 -34.63
C ALA A 494 23.45 7.83 -34.26
N GLY A 495 24.67 7.32 -34.50
CA GLY A 495 25.08 5.98 -34.09
C GLY A 495 25.10 5.79 -32.57
N LEU A 496 25.69 6.76 -31.86
CA LEU A 496 25.74 6.75 -30.39
C LEU A 496 24.35 6.91 -29.77
N GLU A 497 23.52 7.80 -30.33
CA GLU A 497 22.14 8.03 -29.86
C GLU A 497 21.25 6.81 -30.13
N SER A 498 21.43 6.12 -31.27
CA SER A 498 20.76 4.86 -31.56
C SER A 498 21.15 3.76 -30.56
N ASN A 499 22.45 3.62 -30.25
CA ASN A 499 22.92 2.63 -29.29
C ASN A 499 22.42 2.94 -27.87
N ARG A 500 22.44 4.21 -27.46
CA ARG A 500 21.88 4.65 -26.17
C ARG A 500 20.38 4.34 -26.10
N SER A 501 19.63 4.64 -27.15
CA SER A 501 18.19 4.37 -27.21
C SER A 501 17.87 2.87 -27.15
N LYS A 502 18.69 2.01 -27.77
CA LYS A 502 18.55 0.54 -27.70
C LYS A 502 18.77 0.03 -26.27
N LEU A 503 19.86 0.46 -25.63
CA LEU A 503 20.16 0.11 -24.24
C LEU A 503 19.08 0.60 -23.27
N GLU A 504 18.58 1.83 -23.45
CA GLU A 504 17.46 2.36 -22.66
C GLU A 504 16.16 1.56 -22.86
N GLN A 505 15.93 1.00 -24.06
CA GLN A 505 14.80 0.11 -24.32
C GLN A 505 14.98 -1.25 -23.66
N GLU A 506 16.17 -1.86 -23.73
CA GLU A 506 16.47 -3.12 -23.06
C GLU A 506 16.33 -3.00 -21.53
N VAL A 507 16.86 -1.92 -20.93
CA VAL A 507 16.70 -1.67 -19.49
C VAL A 507 15.23 -1.50 -19.11
N ARG A 508 14.43 -0.84 -19.94
CA ARG A 508 12.98 -0.71 -19.73
C ARG A 508 12.28 -2.06 -19.81
N ALA A 509 12.56 -2.85 -20.84
CA ALA A 509 11.99 -4.18 -21.02
C ALA A 509 12.32 -5.10 -19.84
N LEU A 510 13.58 -5.14 -19.40
CA LEU A 510 14.02 -5.93 -18.26
C LEU A 510 13.38 -5.48 -16.93
N ARG A 511 13.12 -4.18 -16.76
CA ARG A 511 12.38 -3.66 -15.59
C ARG A 511 10.91 -4.06 -15.63
N GLU A 512 10.29 -4.01 -16.80
CA GLU A 512 8.91 -4.48 -16.96
C GLU A 512 8.81 -5.99 -16.69
N GLU A 513 9.72 -6.81 -17.24
CA GLU A 513 9.79 -8.24 -16.95
C GLU A 513 9.96 -8.53 -15.44
N MET A 514 10.85 -7.79 -14.76
CA MET A 514 11.05 -7.94 -13.31
C MET A 514 9.75 -7.64 -12.54
N ALA A 515 9.08 -6.54 -12.88
CA ALA A 515 7.82 -6.17 -12.23
C ALA A 515 6.73 -7.20 -12.51
N GLN A 516 6.67 -7.77 -13.72
CA GLN A 516 5.74 -8.85 -14.05
C GLN A 516 6.00 -10.11 -13.22
N GLU A 517 7.27 -10.51 -13.08
CA GLU A 517 7.64 -11.68 -12.28
C GLU A 517 7.46 -11.45 -10.77
N GLU A 518 7.73 -10.25 -10.24
CA GLU A 518 7.40 -9.90 -8.85
C GLU A 518 5.88 -9.95 -8.60
N ASN A 519 5.07 -9.41 -9.51
CA ASN A 519 3.61 -9.49 -9.43
C ASN A 519 3.12 -10.94 -9.49
N ARG A 520 3.74 -11.76 -10.35
CA ARG A 520 3.43 -13.19 -10.47
C ARG A 520 3.80 -13.94 -9.19
N TYR A 521 4.97 -13.67 -8.61
CA TYR A 521 5.41 -14.24 -7.34
C TYR A 521 4.42 -13.94 -6.21
N HIS A 522 4.10 -12.65 -6.00
CA HIS A 522 3.17 -12.25 -4.93
C HIS A 522 1.78 -12.86 -5.13
N TYR A 523 1.29 -12.92 -6.36
CA TYR A 523 0.02 -13.55 -6.66
C TYR A 523 0.02 -15.05 -6.32
N ILE A 524 1.03 -15.79 -6.78
CA ILE A 524 1.10 -17.23 -6.54
C ILE A 524 1.30 -17.49 -5.03
N ASN A 525 2.04 -16.64 -4.32
CA ASN A 525 2.20 -16.76 -2.87
C ASN A 525 0.87 -16.56 -2.13
N CYS A 526 0.09 -15.53 -2.47
CA CYS A 526 -1.25 -15.35 -1.90
C CYS A 526 -2.18 -16.53 -2.22
N MET A 527 -2.15 -17.03 -3.47
CA MET A 527 -2.94 -18.20 -3.84
C MET A 527 -2.53 -19.45 -3.07
N LYS A 528 -1.22 -19.64 -2.84
CA LYS A 528 -0.69 -20.72 -2.01
C LYS A 528 -1.21 -20.62 -0.58
N GLU A 529 -1.14 -19.45 0.05
CA GLU A 529 -1.65 -19.24 1.42
C GLU A 529 -3.17 -19.50 1.52
N ILE A 530 -3.94 -19.05 0.53
CA ILE A 530 -5.40 -19.33 0.47
C ILE A 530 -5.66 -20.83 0.39
N ILE A 531 -4.92 -21.55 -0.45
CA ILE A 531 -5.11 -22.99 -0.63
C ILE A 531 -4.61 -23.77 0.60
N GLU A 532 -3.51 -23.37 1.23
CA GLU A 532 -3.03 -23.95 2.49
C GLU A 532 -4.09 -23.79 3.60
N MET A 533 -4.72 -22.62 3.69
CA MET A 533 -5.83 -22.39 4.62
C MET A 533 -7.04 -23.26 4.29
N GLN A 534 -7.38 -23.44 3.01
CA GLN A 534 -8.48 -24.33 2.59
C GLN A 534 -8.16 -25.80 2.90
N MET A 535 -6.91 -26.23 2.72
CA MET A 535 -6.46 -27.57 3.09
C MET A 535 -6.49 -27.80 4.60
N GLN A 536 -6.05 -26.82 5.40
CA GLN A 536 -6.15 -26.89 6.85
C GLN A 536 -7.61 -27.01 7.29
N ARG A 537 -8.52 -26.20 6.73
CA ARG A 537 -9.95 -26.31 6.99
C ARG A 537 -10.52 -27.68 6.62
N ALA A 538 -10.15 -28.22 5.45
CA ALA A 538 -10.59 -29.54 5.02
C ALA A 538 -10.03 -30.65 5.93
N ALA A 539 -8.78 -30.55 6.38
CA ALA A 539 -8.15 -31.50 7.30
C ALA A 539 -8.77 -31.45 8.70
N GLU A 540 -9.04 -30.25 9.23
CA GLU A 540 -9.75 -30.04 10.49
C GLU A 540 -11.17 -30.59 10.43
N GLU A 541 -11.88 -30.36 9.31
CA GLU A 541 -13.22 -30.90 9.11
C GLU A 541 -13.21 -32.43 8.99
N MET A 542 -12.25 -33.01 8.27
CA MET A 542 -12.08 -34.47 8.19
C MET A 542 -11.74 -35.07 9.56
N LYS A 543 -10.89 -34.39 10.35
CA LYS A 543 -10.55 -34.81 11.71
C LYS A 543 -11.76 -34.76 12.65
N ALA A 544 -12.54 -33.69 12.60
CA ALA A 544 -13.78 -33.55 13.37
C ALA A 544 -14.85 -34.58 12.93
N TYR A 545 -14.92 -34.90 11.64
CA TYR A 545 -15.85 -35.90 11.10
C TYR A 545 -15.51 -37.34 11.54
N VAL A 546 -14.22 -37.70 11.57
CA VAL A 546 -13.75 -39.03 11.98
C VAL A 546 -13.65 -39.16 13.51
N SER A 547 -13.61 -38.04 14.26
CA SER A 547 -13.51 -38.01 15.72
C SER A 547 -14.58 -38.91 16.39
N PRO A 548 -14.23 -39.74 17.38
CA PRO A 548 -15.18 -40.58 18.09
C PRO A 548 -16.11 -39.79 19.02
N ASP A 549 -15.82 -38.50 19.29
CA ASP A 549 -16.65 -37.62 20.11
C ASP A 549 -17.84 -37.04 19.30
N PRO A 550 -19.10 -37.36 19.66
CA PRO A 550 -20.30 -36.84 19.00
C PRO A 550 -20.40 -35.31 19.03
N GLN A 551 -19.76 -34.64 20.00
CA GLN A 551 -19.83 -33.20 20.17
C GLN A 551 -18.86 -32.46 19.25
N GLU A 552 -17.78 -33.11 18.80
CA GLU A 552 -16.88 -32.60 17.77
C GLU A 552 -17.45 -32.79 16.36
N ARG A 553 -18.14 -33.91 16.07
CA ARG A 553 -18.83 -34.11 14.79
C ARG A 553 -19.90 -33.05 14.50
N ARG A 554 -20.60 -32.61 15.55
CA ARG A 554 -21.57 -31.49 15.51
C ARG A 554 -20.99 -30.14 15.16
N LYS A 555 -19.67 -29.97 15.22
CA LYS A 555 -18.97 -28.75 14.79
C LYS A 555 -18.55 -28.79 13.32
N THR A 556 -18.75 -29.90 12.61
CA THR A 556 -18.45 -29.99 11.17
C THR A 556 -19.37 -29.07 10.37
N ILE A 557 -18.84 -28.47 9.31
CA ILE A 557 -19.56 -27.54 8.45
C ILE A 557 -20.74 -28.27 7.79
N ARG A 558 -20.57 -29.56 7.45
CA ARG A 558 -21.67 -30.44 6.98
C ARG A 558 -22.85 -30.53 7.96
N GLU A 559 -22.61 -30.87 9.23
CA GLU A 559 -23.71 -31.00 10.20
C GLU A 559 -24.36 -29.65 10.51
N GLN A 560 -23.58 -28.57 10.51
CA GLN A 560 -24.08 -27.21 10.68
C GLN A 560 -24.98 -26.78 9.52
N TYR A 561 -24.61 -27.09 8.27
CA TYR A 561 -25.49 -26.86 7.12
C TYR A 561 -26.73 -27.74 7.14
N MET A 562 -26.63 -29.02 7.51
CA MET A 562 -27.80 -29.89 7.64
C MET A 562 -28.77 -29.39 8.72
N LYS A 563 -28.25 -28.88 9.85
CA LYS A 563 -29.06 -28.23 10.88
C LYS A 563 -29.76 -26.98 10.35
N ASN A 564 -29.03 -26.10 9.66
CA ASN A 564 -29.60 -24.89 9.08
C ASN A 564 -30.67 -25.22 8.02
N ILE A 565 -30.45 -26.25 7.20
CA ILE A 565 -31.45 -26.74 6.23
C ILE A 565 -32.70 -27.23 6.96
N ALA A 566 -32.55 -28.06 8.00
CA ALA A 566 -33.68 -28.56 8.78
C ALA A 566 -34.45 -27.43 9.48
N GLU A 567 -33.76 -26.41 10.00
CA GLU A 567 -34.37 -25.22 10.58
C GLU A 567 -35.16 -24.43 9.52
N GLN A 568 -34.60 -24.22 8.32
CA GLN A 568 -35.28 -23.54 7.21
C GLN A 568 -36.48 -24.33 6.69
N GLU A 569 -36.39 -25.66 6.62
CA GLU A 569 -37.52 -26.52 6.27
C GLU A 569 -38.64 -26.45 7.32
N SER A 570 -38.28 -26.43 8.61
CA SER A 570 -39.24 -26.28 9.70
C SER A 570 -39.94 -24.92 9.67
N LEU A 571 -39.18 -23.86 9.35
CA LEU A 571 -39.70 -22.50 9.19
C LEU A 571 -40.63 -22.45 7.96
N GLY A 572 -40.23 -23.07 6.86
CA GLY A 572 -41.06 -23.20 5.65
C GLY A 572 -42.36 -23.96 5.91
N LYS A 573 -42.36 -24.99 6.76
CA LYS A 573 -43.59 -25.68 7.20
C LYS A 573 -44.48 -24.77 8.04
N LYS A 574 -43.92 -24.07 9.04
CA LYS A 574 -44.64 -23.12 9.89
C LYS A 574 -45.28 -21.98 9.07
N LEU A 575 -44.54 -21.42 8.12
CA LEU A 575 -45.03 -20.35 7.25
C LEU A 575 -46.16 -20.83 6.33
N ARG A 576 -46.11 -22.07 5.82
CA ARG A 576 -47.22 -22.65 5.04
C ARG A 576 -48.48 -22.85 5.90
N GLU A 577 -48.30 -23.25 7.15
CA GLU A 577 -49.41 -23.44 8.09
C GLU A 577 -50.03 -22.09 8.51
N GLN A 578 -49.20 -21.07 8.74
CA GLN A 578 -49.65 -19.68 8.92
C GLN A 578 -50.36 -19.15 7.66
N GLN A 579 -49.85 -19.43 6.47
CA GLN A 579 -50.51 -19.05 5.22
C GLN A 579 -51.87 -19.74 5.07
N LYS A 580 -51.97 -21.02 5.42
CA LYS A 580 -53.23 -21.78 5.39
C LYS A 580 -54.24 -21.21 6.38
N THR A 581 -53.85 -20.98 7.62
CA THR A 581 -54.72 -20.38 8.66
C THR A 581 -55.17 -18.96 8.29
N VAL A 582 -54.28 -18.12 7.75
CA VAL A 582 -54.66 -16.79 7.23
C VAL A 582 -55.65 -16.93 6.07
N ARG A 583 -55.41 -17.84 5.12
CA ARG A 583 -56.33 -18.05 3.98
C ARG A 583 -57.72 -18.52 4.42
N GLU A 584 -57.78 -19.43 5.39
CA GLU A 584 -59.03 -19.96 5.95
C GLU A 584 -59.76 -18.91 6.80
N SER A 585 -59.03 -18.11 7.59
CA SER A 585 -59.61 -17.06 8.45
C SER A 585 -59.89 -15.74 7.73
N HIS A 586 -59.28 -15.48 6.57
CA HIS A 586 -59.44 -14.21 5.84
C HIS A 586 -60.89 -13.91 5.49
N GLY A 587 -61.64 -14.90 4.99
CA GLY A 587 -63.05 -14.75 4.65
C GLY A 587 -63.92 -14.37 5.86
N PRO A 588 -63.92 -15.17 6.95
CA PRO A 588 -64.61 -14.85 8.19
C PRO A 588 -64.19 -13.50 8.80
N ASN A 589 -62.88 -13.22 8.86
CA ASN A 589 -62.36 -11.98 9.44
C ASN A 589 -62.77 -10.75 8.62
N MET A 590 -62.78 -10.83 7.28
CA MET A 590 -63.28 -9.73 6.44
C MET A 590 -64.77 -9.47 6.65
N LYS A 591 -65.58 -10.52 6.82
CA LYS A 591 -66.99 -10.36 7.20
C LYS A 591 -67.12 -9.69 8.57
N GLN A 592 -66.33 -10.13 9.55
CA GLN A 592 -66.33 -9.54 10.90
C GLN A 592 -65.90 -8.07 10.89
N VAL A 593 -64.85 -7.71 10.15
CA VAL A 593 -64.40 -6.32 9.98
C VAL A 593 -65.48 -5.47 9.32
N LYS A 594 -66.18 -6.01 8.31
CA LYS A 594 -67.33 -5.31 7.70
C LYS A 594 -68.43 -5.08 8.72
N MET A 595 -68.82 -6.10 9.48
CA MET A 595 -69.84 -5.96 10.54
C MET A 595 -69.42 -4.95 11.63
N TRP A 596 -68.14 -4.91 12.00
CA TRP A 596 -67.62 -3.90 12.95
C TRP A 596 -67.66 -2.49 12.38
N ARG A 597 -67.28 -2.29 11.11
CA ARG A 597 -67.41 -0.99 10.45
C ARG A 597 -68.86 -0.55 10.32
N ASP A 598 -69.74 -1.48 9.96
CA ASP A 598 -71.18 -1.20 9.88
C ASP A 598 -71.72 -0.82 11.27
N LEU A 599 -71.31 -1.51 12.33
CA LEU A 599 -71.66 -1.18 13.72
C LEU A 599 -71.11 0.19 14.15
N GLU A 600 -69.85 0.49 13.83
CA GLU A 600 -69.21 1.77 14.12
C GLU A 600 -69.94 2.92 13.42
N GLN A 601 -70.30 2.75 12.14
CA GLN A 601 -71.14 3.71 11.41
C GLN A 601 -72.52 3.85 12.06
N LEU A 602 -73.12 2.76 12.50
CA LEU A 602 -74.43 2.79 13.17
C LEU A 602 -74.35 3.54 14.51
N MET A 603 -73.28 3.32 15.28
CA MET A 603 -73.01 4.03 16.53
C MET A 603 -72.71 5.51 16.29
N GLU A 604 -71.96 5.84 15.25
CA GLU A 604 -71.67 7.22 14.87
C GLU A 604 -72.93 7.93 14.38
N CYS A 605 -73.75 7.29 13.56
CA CYS A 605 -75.08 7.79 13.18
C CYS A 605 -75.96 7.99 14.41
N LYS A 606 -75.97 7.02 15.35
CA LYS A 606 -76.74 7.15 16.60
C LYS A 606 -76.22 8.30 17.46
N ARG A 607 -74.91 8.50 17.54
CA ARG A 607 -74.26 9.63 18.22
C ARG A 607 -74.65 10.96 17.57
N GLN A 608 -74.60 11.04 16.25
CA GLN A 608 -75.00 12.24 15.50
C GLN A 608 -76.50 12.54 15.65
N CYS A 609 -77.36 11.52 15.61
CA CYS A 609 -78.79 11.68 15.88
C CYS A 609 -79.05 12.14 17.32
N PHE A 610 -78.33 11.58 18.30
CA PHE A 610 -78.41 12.01 19.70
C PHE A 610 -77.97 13.47 19.86
N LEU A 611 -76.84 13.86 19.27
CA LEU A 611 -76.35 15.25 19.27
C LEU A 611 -77.32 16.20 18.56
N ARG A 612 -77.91 15.78 17.43
CA ARG A 612 -78.93 16.57 16.72
C ARG A 612 -80.19 16.75 17.57
N ALA A 613 -80.69 15.69 18.21
CA ALA A 613 -81.82 15.77 19.14
C ALA A 613 -81.51 16.68 20.34
N GLN A 614 -80.28 16.61 20.88
CA GLN A 614 -79.82 17.48 21.97
C GLN A 614 -79.69 18.95 21.51
N SER A 615 -79.24 19.20 20.28
CA SER A 615 -79.13 20.54 19.69
C SER A 615 -80.49 21.16 19.32
N GLN A 616 -81.46 20.35 18.86
CA GLN A 616 -82.82 20.80 18.60
C GLN A 616 -83.61 21.04 19.89
N ALA A 617 -83.27 20.36 20.99
CA ALA A 617 -83.84 20.64 22.31
C ALA A 617 -83.22 21.85 23.02
N SER A 618 -82.04 22.34 22.59
CA SER A 618 -81.27 23.36 23.34
C SER A 618 -81.21 24.76 22.70
N ILE A 619 -81.85 25.00 21.56
CA ILE A 619 -81.94 26.35 20.98
C ILE A 619 -83.39 26.61 20.53
N GLY A 620 -84.18 27.17 21.45
CA GLY A 620 -85.36 27.97 21.09
C GLY A 620 -86.65 27.67 21.85
N GLN A 621 -86.74 27.98 23.14
CA GLN A 621 -87.82 28.84 23.64
C GLN A 621 -87.51 29.39 25.04
N VAL A 622 -87.24 30.70 25.08
CA VAL A 622 -87.33 31.56 26.25
C VAL A 622 -88.79 32.03 26.35
N ILE A 623 -89.48 31.67 27.43
CA ILE A 623 -90.64 32.38 28.01
C ILE A 623 -90.48 32.19 29.53
N GLN A 624 -89.84 33.15 30.20
CA GLN A 624 -90.45 34.23 30.99
C GLN A 624 -91.10 33.78 32.31
N GLU A 625 -90.55 34.36 33.38
CA GLU A 625 -91.18 34.70 34.67
C GLU A 625 -91.57 33.60 35.66
N GLY A 626 -90.84 33.60 36.79
CA GLY A 626 -91.46 33.55 38.12
C GLY A 626 -91.45 32.20 38.82
N GLY A 627 -90.58 32.08 39.83
CA GLY A 627 -90.86 31.25 41.00
C GLY A 627 -89.97 30.03 41.22
N GLU A 628 -89.15 30.14 42.26
CA GLU A 628 -88.74 29.06 43.17
C GLU A 628 -87.67 28.06 42.70
N ASP A 629 -86.43 28.37 43.13
CA ASP A 629 -85.51 27.53 43.89
C ASP A 629 -85.56 26.00 43.67
N ARG A 630 -84.44 25.47 43.15
CA ARG A 630 -83.46 24.72 43.96
C ARG A 630 -82.24 24.31 43.12
N LEU A 631 -81.08 24.83 43.52
CA LEU A 631 -79.75 24.40 43.11
C LEU A 631 -79.30 23.23 44.00
N VAL A 632 -78.93 22.10 43.40
CA VAL A 632 -77.81 21.27 43.86
C VAL A 632 -77.06 20.74 42.63
N LEU A 633 -75.81 21.23 42.52
CA LEU A 633 -74.61 20.79 41.77
C LEU A 633 -74.76 19.94 40.51
#